data_AF-A0A7J4ILG7-F1
#
_entry.id   AF-A0A7J4ILG7-F1
#
_cell.length_a   1.000
_cell.length_b   1.000
_cell.length_c   1.000
_cell.angle_alpha   90.00
_cell.angle_beta   90.00
_cell.angle_gamma   90.00
#
_symmetry.space_group_name_H-M   'P 1'
#
loop_
_entity.id
_entity.type
_entity.pdbx_description
1 polymer ?
#
loop_
_entity_poly.entity_id
_entity_poly.type
_entity_poly.pdbx_seq_one_letter_code
_entity_poly.pdbx_strand_id
1 'polypeptide(L)' 'MARLHVSPLSSSFMLTSMVGFLISVFFVYGISKSWGFTFGLFFVIMFISSLISMTYAPVDFDERKGRKK' A
#
# COMPACT_ATOMS: atom_id res chain seq x y z
N MET A 1 -1.43 -23.31 -18.33
CA MET A 1 -1.97 -21.93 -18.34
C MET A 1 -1.94 -21.40 -16.92
N ALA A 2 -0.94 -20.59 -16.58
CA ALA A 2 -0.77 -20.06 -15.23
C ALA A 2 -1.93 -19.11 -14.91
N ARG A 3 -2.70 -19.43 -13.87
CA ARG A 3 -3.76 -18.56 -13.34
C ARG A 3 -3.09 -17.52 -12.46
N LEU A 4 -2.81 -16.34 -13.02
CA LEU A 4 -2.39 -15.20 -12.21
C LEU A 4 -3.62 -14.70 -11.46
N HIS A 5 -3.79 -15.22 -10.24
CA HIS A 5 -4.68 -14.67 -9.24
C HIS A 5 -4.10 -13.31 -8.86
N VAL A 6 -4.48 -12.27 -9.59
CA VAL A 6 -4.12 -10.90 -9.24
C VAL A 6 -5.06 -10.49 -8.12
N SER A 7 -4.79 -10.97 -6.91
CA SER A 7 -5.42 -10.45 -5.71
C SER A 7 -4.99 -8.99 -5.59
N PRO A 8 -5.92 -8.02 -5.47
CA PRO A 8 -5.56 -6.62 -5.27
C PRO A 8 -4.52 -6.55 -4.15
N LEU A 9 -3.39 -5.94 -4.49
CA LEU A 9 -2.15 -6.03 -3.72
C LEU A 9 -2.36 -5.45 -2.32
N SER A 10 -2.55 -6.38 -1.37
CA SER A 10 -2.51 -6.28 0.09
C SER A 10 -2.90 -4.94 0.72
N SER A 11 -4.13 -4.85 1.20
CA SER A 11 -4.56 -3.86 2.20
C SER A 11 -3.58 -3.77 3.39
N SER A 12 -2.84 -4.85 3.69
CA SER A 12 -1.81 -4.86 4.74
C SER A 12 -0.59 -4.00 4.40
N PHE A 13 -0.24 -3.80 3.12
CA PHE A 13 0.86 -2.90 2.73
C PHE A 13 0.50 -1.43 3.00
N MET A 14 -0.72 -1.04 2.64
CA MET A 14 -1.27 0.28 2.95
C MET A 14 -1.38 0.48 4.48
N LEU A 15 -1.88 -0.52 5.21
CA LEU A 15 -1.96 -0.48 6.68
C LEU A 15 -0.57 -0.34 7.33
N THR A 16 0.43 -1.08 6.82
CA THR A 16 1.82 -1.00 7.31
C THR A 16 2.39 0.40 7.10
N SER A 17 2.11 1.03 5.95
CA SER A 17 2.56 2.41 5.71
C SER A 17 1.89 3.44 6.62
N MET A 18 0.59 3.28 6.94
CA MET A 18 -0.11 4.16 7.90
C MET A 18 0.43 3.98 9.32
N VAL A 19 0.57 2.74 9.78
CA VAL A 19 1.07 2.44 11.13
C VAL A 19 2.53 2.90 11.28
N GLY A 20 3.37 2.61 10.29
CA GLY A 20 4.76 3.04 10.27
C GLY A 20 4.92 4.56 10.28
N PHE A 21 4.09 5.28 9.50
CA PHE A 21 4.07 6.74 9.51
C PHE A 21 3.68 7.31 10.89
N LEU A 22 2.65 6.75 11.53
CA LEU A 22 2.23 7.16 12.88
C LEU A 22 3.33 6.90 13.92
N ILE A 23 3.96 5.72 13.89
CA ILE A 23 5.09 5.39 14.79
C ILE A 23 6.25 6.37 14.58
N SER A 24 6.55 6.72 13.32
CA SER A 24 7.63 7.64 13.01
C SER A 24 7.39 9.04 13.59
N VAL A 25 6.16 9.56 13.45
CA VAL A 25 5.80 10.91 13.91
C VAL A 25 5.69 10.99 15.44
N PHE A 26 5.02 10.03 16.08
CA PHE A 26 4.76 10.10 17.51
C PHE A 26 5.90 9.56 18.37
N PHE A 27 6.62 8.55 17.89
CA PHE A 27 7.64 7.86 18.68
C PHE A 27 9.06 8.26 18.25
N VAL A 28 9.37 8.12 16.96
CA VAL A 28 10.77 8.28 16.49
C VAL A 28 11.20 9.74 16.42
N TYR A 29 10.29 10.66 16.10
CA TYR A 29 10.59 12.09 16.08
C TYR A 29 11.04 12.64 17.45
N GLY A 30 10.48 12.10 18.54
CA GLY A 30 10.88 12.47 19.91
C GLY A 30 12.27 11.96 20.31
N ILE A 31 12.71 10.83 19.73
CA ILE A 31 14.02 10.23 20.02
C ILE A 31 15.11 10.89 19.18
N SER A 32 14.87 11.10 17.89
CA SER A 32 15.84 11.69 16.98
C SER A 32 15.14 12.27 15.76
N LYS A 33 15.20 13.61 15.63
CA LYS A 33 14.56 14.35 14.54
C LYS A 33 15.01 13.86 13.16
N SER A 34 16.29 13.53 12.98
CA SER A 34 16.83 13.02 11.73
C SER A 34 16.24 11.66 11.35
N TRP A 35 16.16 10.73 12.31
CA TRP A 35 15.59 9.39 12.07
C TRP A 35 14.07 9.43 11.88
N GLY A 36 13.36 10.25 12.64
CA GLY A 36 11.91 10.44 12.47
C GLY A 36 11.55 11.04 11.10
N PHE A 37 12.38 11.94 10.57
CA PHE A 37 12.23 12.45 9.21
C PHE A 37 12.50 11.36 8.17
N THR A 38 13.59 10.61 8.30
CA THR A 38 13.94 9.53 7.35
C THR A 38 12.86 8.45 7.28
N PHE A 39 12.39 7.96 8.42
CA PHE A 39 11.33 6.95 8.46
C PHE A 39 9.99 7.52 7.96
N GLY A 40 9.66 8.77 8.31
CA GLY A 40 8.47 9.44 7.81
C GLY A 40 8.47 9.54 6.28
N LEU A 41 9.61 9.94 5.70
CA LEU A 41 9.79 10.04 4.26
C LEU A 41 9.70 8.66 3.57
N PHE A 42 10.30 7.63 4.17
CA PHE A 42 10.19 6.25 3.69
C PHE A 42 8.73 5.76 3.67
N PHE A 43 7.98 5.96 4.76
CA PHE A 43 6.58 5.53 4.85
C PHE A 43 5.66 6.31 3.91
N VAL A 44 5.94 7.59 3.67
CA VAL A 44 5.22 8.39 2.66
C VAL A 44 5.43 7.84 1.26
N ILE A 45 6.67 7.49 0.89
CA ILE A 45 6.95 6.88 -0.42
C ILE A 45 6.25 5.52 -0.54
N MET A 46 6.27 4.70 0.52
CA MET A 46 5.52 3.44 0.59
C MET A 46 4.02 3.66 0.41
N PHE A 47 3.46 4.71 1.04
CA PHE A 47 2.04 5.04 0.94
C PHE A 47 1.66 5.42 -0.50
N ILE A 48 2.45 6.30 -1.14
CA ILE A 48 2.24 6.69 -2.54
C ILE A 48 2.36 5.47 -3.48
N SER A 49 3.35 4.61 -3.25
CA SER A 49 3.51 3.36 -3.99
C SER A 49 2.28 2.44 -3.87
N SER A 50 1.68 2.37 -2.67
CA SER A 50 0.45 1.60 -2.45
C SER A 50 -0.74 2.16 -3.23
N LEU A 51 -0.90 3.50 -3.26
CA LEU A 51 -1.96 4.17 -4.00
C LEU A 51 -1.83 3.94 -5.50
N ILE A 52 -0.61 4.04 -6.02
CA ILE A 52 -0.29 3.73 -7.41
C ILE A 52 -0.67 2.27 -7.72
N SER A 53 -0.26 1.32 -6.87
CA SER A 53 -0.58 -0.09 -7.07
C SER A 53 -2.08 -0.40 -7.09
N MET A 54 -2.89 0.37 -6.35
CA MET A 54 -4.35 0.23 -6.38
C MET A 54 -4.98 0.91 -7.60
N THR A 55 -4.42 2.03 -8.05
CA THR A 55 -4.92 2.77 -9.22
C THR A 55 -4.69 2.03 -10.53
N TYR A 56 -3.58 1.29 -10.63
CA TYR A 56 -3.27 0.43 -11.78
C TYR A 56 -3.83 -0.99 -11.62
N ALA A 57 -4.65 -1.26 -10.59
CA ALA A 57 -5.35 -2.52 -10.49
C ALA A 57 -6.28 -2.66 -11.70
N PRO A 58 -6.15 -3.72 -12.52
CA PRO A 58 -6.90 -3.87 -13.75
C PRO A 58 -8.40 -3.86 -13.45
N VAL A 59 -9.07 -2.83 -13.96
CA VAL A 59 -10.54 -2.68 -13.96
C VAL A 59 -11.25 -3.70 -14.86
N ASP A 60 -10.51 -4.61 -15.51
CA ASP A 60 -11.04 -5.56 -16.50
C ASP A 60 -11.46 -6.93 -15.95
N PHE A 61 -11.58 -7.11 -14.63
CA PHE A 61 -11.98 -8.41 -14.05
C PHE A 61 -13.50 -8.63 -13.88
N ASP A 62 -14.35 -7.75 -14.42
CA ASP A 62 -15.82 -7.87 -14.29
C ASP A 62 -16.60 -8.09 -15.61
N GLU A 63 -15.96 -8.40 -16.75
CA GLU A 63 -16.69 -8.71 -17.99
C GLU A 63 -16.99 -10.20 -18.24
N ARG A 64 -16.54 -11.12 -17.36
CA ARG A 64 -16.70 -12.58 -17.58
C ARG A 64 -17.54 -13.31 -16.54
N LYS A 65 -18.32 -12.60 -15.70
CA LYS A 65 -19.22 -13.21 -14.70
C LYS A 65 -20.72 -13.02 -14.99
N GLY A 66 -21.08 -12.86 -16.28
CA GLY A 66 -22.47 -12.67 -16.71
C GLY A 66 -22.97 -13.59 -17.82
N ARG A 67 -22.28 -14.69 -18.17
CA ARG A 67 -22.79 -15.61 -19.20
C ARG A 67 -22.41 -17.08 -18.97
N LYS A 68 -22.93 -17.70 -17.90
CA LYS A 68 -23.21 -19.14 -17.85
C LYS A 68 -24.33 -19.46 -16.83
N LYS A 69 -25.57 -19.22 -17.23
CA LYS A 69 -26.59 -20.27 -17.44
C LYS A 69 -27.83 -19.62 -18.03
#